data_AF-A0A023G1K3-F1
#
_entry.id   AF-A0A023G1K3-F1
#
_cell.length_a   1.000
_cell.length_b   1.000
_cell.length_c   1.000
_cell.angle_alpha   90.00
_cell.angle_beta   90.00
_cell.angle_gamma   90.00
#
_symmetry.space_group_name_H-M   'P 1'
#
loop_
_entity.id
_entity.type
_entity.pdbx_description
1 polymer ?
#
loop_
_entity_poly.entity_id
_entity_poly.type
_entity_poly.pdbx_seq_one_letter_code
_entity_poly.pdbx_strand_id
1 'polypeptide(L)'
;MHRTAIFLAAVCVVAVCGQKRNIPSNCNRWEVRVRRTPRTDRFCKPSLTLRSELEKLRWCVCKRGRVRNAWGHCITVQQCKQCDRRANQDFNYCESACPLTCHRPIRTACSRQCVAGCACPPGYVRDPRRRRTTTCILAKKCPPRCPTDSRFQLCFSNCAPKCGVRRPKRCVTRCTTGRCVCNRGFAELYNEGRTICVPRKTCHRARELLSLRL
;
A
#
# COMPACT_ATOMS: atom_id res chain seq x y z
N MET A 1 -54.82 -40.24 -29.15
CA MET A 1 -53.64 -40.40 -28.28
C MET A 1 -52.99 -39.03 -28.06
N HIS A 2 -53.36 -38.31 -27.00
CA HIS A 2 -52.73 -37.03 -26.66
C HIS A 2 -51.50 -37.28 -25.79
N ARG A 3 -50.33 -36.85 -26.27
CA ARG A 3 -49.07 -36.84 -25.50
C ARG A 3 -48.98 -35.52 -24.75
N THR A 4 -49.26 -35.53 -23.46
CA THR A 4 -48.98 -34.41 -22.55
C THR A 4 -47.48 -34.39 -22.24
N ALA A 5 -46.79 -33.32 -22.69
CA ALA A 5 -45.40 -33.07 -22.36
C ALA A 5 -45.32 -32.34 -21.01
N ILE A 6 -44.84 -33.02 -19.97
CA ILE A 6 -44.60 -32.43 -18.65
C ILE A 6 -43.22 -31.79 -18.67
N PHE A 7 -43.16 -30.46 -18.66
CA PHE A 7 -41.91 -29.72 -18.49
C PHE A 7 -41.52 -29.70 -17.01
N LEU A 8 -40.55 -30.52 -16.62
CA LEU A 8 -39.94 -30.48 -15.29
C LEU A 8 -38.99 -29.27 -15.22
N ALA A 9 -39.42 -28.22 -14.52
CA ALA A 9 -38.56 -27.08 -14.21
C ALA A 9 -37.47 -27.50 -13.21
N ALA A 10 -36.24 -27.67 -13.70
CA ALA A 10 -35.08 -27.92 -12.86
C ALA A 10 -34.72 -26.64 -12.09
N VAL A 11 -35.10 -26.56 -10.82
CA VAL A 11 -34.67 -25.51 -9.90
C VAL A 11 -33.18 -25.69 -9.63
N CYS A 12 -32.34 -24.95 -10.36
CA CYS A 12 -30.91 -24.87 -10.10
C CYS A 12 -30.67 -24.09 -8.80
N VAL A 13 -30.61 -24.79 -7.67
CA VAL A 13 -30.10 -24.22 -6.42
C VAL A 13 -28.61 -24.00 -6.59
N VAL A 14 -28.22 -22.77 -6.95
CA VAL A 14 -26.82 -22.36 -6.96
C VAL A 14 -26.36 -22.29 -5.51
N ALA A 15 -25.73 -23.36 -5.05
CA ALA A 15 -24.97 -23.35 -3.81
C ALA A 15 -23.78 -22.40 -3.98
N VAL A 16 -23.97 -21.14 -3.58
CA VAL A 16 -22.86 -20.17 -3.49
C VAL A 16 -21.97 -20.66 -2.36
N CYS A 17 -20.94 -21.44 -2.71
CA CYS A 17 -19.86 -21.81 -1.80
C CYS A 17 -19.24 -20.53 -1.22
N GLY A 18 -19.70 -20.15 -0.03
CA GLY A 18 -19.20 -19.01 0.71
C GLY A 18 -17.70 -19.19 0.92
N GLN A 19 -16.90 -18.37 0.26
CA GLN A 19 -15.47 -18.28 0.56
C GLN A 19 -15.32 -18.11 2.06
N LYS A 20 -14.69 -19.07 2.74
CA LYS A 20 -14.35 -18.98 4.17
C LYS A 20 -13.62 -17.66 4.38
N ARG A 21 -14.34 -16.66 4.88
CA ARG A 21 -13.77 -15.34 5.18
C ARG A 21 -12.75 -15.60 6.28
N ASN A 22 -11.48 -15.26 6.04
CA ASN A 22 -10.46 -15.27 7.07
C ASN A 22 -10.81 -14.19 8.11
N ILE A 23 -11.66 -14.54 9.07
CA ILE A 23 -12.02 -13.70 10.20
C ILE A 23 -10.82 -13.74 11.14
N PRO A 24 -10.18 -12.61 11.47
CA PRO A 24 -9.10 -12.58 12.44
C PRO A 24 -9.57 -13.19 13.76
N SER A 25 -8.83 -14.18 14.26
CA SER A 25 -9.12 -14.78 15.57
C SER A 25 -8.95 -13.73 16.67
N ASN A 26 -7.89 -12.91 16.57
CA ASN A 26 -7.57 -11.83 17.50
C ASN A 26 -7.33 -10.50 16.76
N CYS A 27 -7.85 -9.42 17.34
CA CYS A 27 -7.58 -8.05 16.88
C CYS A 27 -6.33 -7.48 17.55
N ASN A 28 -5.73 -6.44 16.96
CA ASN A 28 -4.61 -5.77 17.62
C ASN A 28 -5.05 -5.09 18.94
N ARG A 29 -4.09 -4.75 19.81
CA ARG A 29 -4.38 -4.18 21.15
C ARG A 29 -5.21 -2.88 21.14
N TRP A 30 -5.30 -2.18 20.02
CA TRP A 30 -6.03 -0.92 19.85
C TRP A 30 -7.35 -1.08 19.09
N GLU A 31 -7.71 -2.32 18.75
CA GLU A 31 -8.92 -2.68 18.03
C GLU A 31 -9.84 -3.54 18.90
N VAL A 32 -11.11 -3.59 18.50
CA VAL A 32 -12.14 -4.48 19.05
C VAL A 32 -12.77 -5.28 17.93
N ARG A 33 -13.08 -6.54 18.24
CA ARG A 33 -13.73 -7.43 17.29
C ARG A 33 -15.20 -7.06 17.13
N VAL A 34 -15.65 -6.98 15.88
CA VAL A 34 -17.05 -6.83 15.53
C VAL A 34 -17.66 -8.22 15.33
N ARG A 35 -18.80 -8.50 15.97
CA ARG A 35 -19.40 -9.86 16.00
C ARG A 35 -20.36 -10.15 14.85
N ARG A 36 -21.08 -9.14 14.34
CA ARG A 36 -22.17 -9.32 13.36
C ARG A 36 -21.71 -9.06 11.94
N THR A 37 -21.58 -7.80 11.58
CA THR A 37 -21.21 -7.36 10.23
C THR A 37 -19.93 -6.54 10.30
N PRO A 38 -18.97 -6.75 9.38
CA PRO A 38 -17.77 -5.94 9.34
C PRO A 38 -18.18 -4.51 8.95
N ARG A 39 -17.50 -3.52 9.52
CA ARG A 39 -17.82 -2.11 9.30
C ARG A 39 -16.55 -1.28 9.10
N THR A 40 -16.73 -0.06 8.64
CA THR A 40 -15.65 0.90 8.48
C THR A 40 -15.29 1.57 9.81
N ASP A 41 -14.09 2.13 9.88
CA ASP A 41 -13.65 2.95 11.01
C ASP A 41 -14.02 4.41 10.81
N ARG A 42 -14.00 5.17 11.92
CA ARG A 42 -13.86 6.63 11.85
C ARG A 42 -12.41 6.96 11.54
N PHE A 43 -12.18 7.94 10.68
CA PHE A 43 -10.84 8.32 10.24
C PHE A 43 -10.41 9.67 10.82
N CYS A 44 -9.11 9.81 11.09
CA CYS A 44 -8.54 11.07 11.56
C CYS A 44 -8.67 12.16 10.49
N LYS A 45 -8.19 11.88 9.27
CA LYS A 45 -8.27 12.79 8.13
C LYS A 45 -8.80 12.06 6.90
N PRO A 46 -10.13 11.92 6.76
CA PRO A 46 -10.74 11.20 5.65
C PRO A 46 -10.30 11.74 4.28
N SER A 47 -10.17 13.07 4.14
CA SER A 47 -9.74 13.74 2.90
C SER A 47 -8.31 13.42 2.48
N LEU A 48 -7.45 12.97 3.41
CA LEU A 48 -6.07 12.58 3.13
C LEU A 48 -5.88 11.06 3.08
N THR A 49 -6.93 10.29 3.36
CA THR A 49 -6.88 8.83 3.41
C THR A 49 -7.29 8.25 2.07
N LEU A 50 -6.58 7.20 1.63
CA LEU A 50 -6.90 6.52 0.38
C LEU A 50 -8.31 5.93 0.41
N ARG A 51 -9.03 6.05 -0.71
CA ARG A 51 -10.40 5.54 -0.86
C ARG A 51 -10.51 4.06 -0.50
N SER A 52 -9.52 3.26 -0.91
CA SER A 52 -9.43 1.84 -0.58
C SER A 52 -9.34 1.56 0.91
N GLU A 53 -8.73 2.44 1.71
CA GLU A 53 -8.68 2.29 3.17
C GLU A 53 -9.96 2.78 3.85
N LEU A 54 -10.59 3.84 3.33
CA LEU A 54 -11.87 4.37 3.81
C LEU A 54 -13.01 3.35 3.67
N GLU A 55 -13.09 2.68 2.51
CA GLU A 55 -14.17 1.73 2.19
C GLU A 55 -13.92 0.33 2.77
N LYS A 56 -12.73 0.06 3.32
CA LYS A 56 -12.37 -1.26 3.81
C LYS A 56 -13.22 -1.68 5.01
N LEU A 57 -14.04 -2.70 4.81
CA LEU A 57 -14.81 -3.34 5.87
C LEU A 57 -13.89 -4.18 6.75
N ARG A 58 -13.94 -3.95 8.06
CA ARG A 58 -13.04 -4.58 9.04
C ARG A 58 -13.84 -5.33 10.10
N TRP A 59 -13.33 -6.50 10.45
CA TRP A 59 -13.77 -7.26 11.62
C TRP A 59 -13.09 -6.77 12.90
N CYS A 60 -11.99 -6.03 12.77
CA CYS A 60 -11.28 -5.37 13.85
C CYS A 60 -11.32 -3.86 13.62
N VAL A 61 -12.10 -3.16 14.42
CA VAL A 61 -12.29 -1.71 14.33
C VAL A 61 -11.65 -1.03 15.53
N CYS A 62 -11.24 0.22 15.38
CA CYS A 62 -10.59 0.98 16.44
C CYS A 62 -11.48 1.02 17.69
N LYS A 63 -10.84 0.88 18.86
CA LYS A 63 -11.48 1.05 20.17
C LYS A 63 -12.17 2.42 20.29
N ARG A 64 -13.14 2.52 21.20
CA ARG A 64 -13.79 3.80 21.54
C ARG A 64 -12.72 4.86 21.89
N GLY A 65 -12.92 6.08 21.40
CA GLY A 65 -11.97 7.19 21.61
C GLY A 65 -10.74 7.15 20.69
N ARG A 66 -10.70 6.24 19.72
CA ARG A 66 -9.66 6.16 18.68
C ARG A 66 -10.24 6.37 17.28
N VAL A 67 -9.37 6.80 16.38
CA VAL A 67 -9.66 6.98 14.95
C VAL A 67 -8.55 6.32 14.13
N ARG A 68 -8.86 5.87 12.91
CA ARG A 68 -7.87 5.29 12.00
C ARG A 68 -7.15 6.40 11.23
N ASN A 69 -5.83 6.36 11.20
CA ASN A 69 -5.02 7.29 10.40
C ASN A 69 -4.87 6.81 8.95
N ALA A 70 -4.21 7.61 8.11
CA ALA A 70 -4.00 7.33 6.69
C ALA A 70 -3.14 6.08 6.40
N TRP A 71 -2.36 5.58 7.37
CA TRP A 71 -1.59 4.33 7.28
C TRP A 71 -2.37 3.09 7.75
N GLY A 72 -3.62 3.27 8.17
CA GLY A 72 -4.45 2.19 8.66
C GLY A 72 -4.19 1.81 10.12
N HIS A 73 -3.55 2.66 10.92
CA HIS A 73 -3.33 2.43 12.35
C HIS A 73 -4.39 3.15 13.20
N CYS A 74 -4.81 2.54 14.31
CA CYS A 74 -5.72 3.15 15.28
C CYS A 74 -4.96 4.07 16.25
N ILE A 75 -5.13 5.38 16.10
CA ILE A 75 -4.50 6.42 16.92
C ILE A 75 -5.50 7.04 17.90
N THR A 76 -5.03 7.74 18.93
CA THR A 76 -5.93 8.50 19.81
C THR A 76 -6.43 9.76 19.10
N VAL A 77 -7.58 10.27 19.52
CA VAL A 77 -8.09 11.57 19.03
C VAL A 77 -7.10 12.69 19.33
N GLN A 78 -6.38 12.65 20.45
CA GLN A 78 -5.35 13.65 20.77
C GLN A 78 -4.16 13.59 19.79
N GLN A 79 -3.69 12.39 19.43
CA GLN A 79 -2.64 12.21 18.41
C GLN A 79 -3.09 12.74 17.05
N CYS A 80 -4.35 12.51 16.69
CA CYS A 80 -4.94 13.08 15.48
C CYS A 80 -4.88 14.63 15.51
N LYS A 81 -5.34 15.23 16.63
CA LYS A 81 -5.41 16.68 16.83
C LYS A 81 -4.04 17.38 16.80
N GLN A 82 -2.95 16.70 17.16
CA GLN A 82 -1.59 17.25 17.05
C GLN A 82 -1.25 17.72 15.63
N CYS A 83 -1.93 17.15 14.62
CA CYS A 83 -1.71 17.48 13.21
C CYS A 83 -2.80 18.38 12.61
N ASP A 84 -3.75 18.93 13.39
CA ASP A 84 -4.87 19.73 12.84
C ASP A 84 -4.38 20.94 12.04
N ARG A 85 -3.40 21.67 12.59
CA ARG A 85 -2.79 22.85 11.93
C ARG A 85 -1.73 22.50 10.89
N ARG A 86 -1.54 21.20 10.59
CA ARG A 86 -0.54 20.71 9.63
C ARG A 86 -1.25 20.29 8.35
N ALA A 87 -1.19 21.15 7.34
CA ALA A 87 -1.81 20.91 6.04
C ALA A 87 -1.24 19.63 5.38
N ASN A 88 -2.14 18.81 4.83
CA ASN A 88 -1.82 17.56 4.14
C ASN A 88 -0.95 16.59 4.94
N GLN A 89 -1.03 16.64 6.27
CA GLN A 89 -0.31 15.74 7.17
C GLN A 89 -1.28 15.02 8.09
N ASP A 90 -0.95 13.78 8.41
CA ASP A 90 -1.64 12.95 9.39
C ASP A 90 -0.62 12.37 10.38
N PHE A 91 -1.07 11.92 11.54
CA PHE A 91 -0.21 11.38 12.58
C PHE A 91 0.28 9.98 12.20
N ASN A 92 1.59 9.78 12.20
CA ASN A 92 2.26 8.52 11.98
C ASN A 92 3.06 8.12 13.23
N TYR A 93 3.00 6.84 13.62
CA TYR A 93 3.84 6.32 14.69
C TYR A 93 5.30 6.14 14.27
N CYS A 94 5.56 6.01 12.96
CA CYS A 94 6.86 5.65 12.44
C CYS A 94 7.07 6.30 11.08
N GLU A 95 7.43 7.59 11.08
CA GLU A 95 7.90 8.26 9.86
C GLU A 95 9.35 7.88 9.58
N SER A 96 9.61 7.42 8.36
CA SER A 96 10.95 7.02 7.91
C SER A 96 11.97 8.14 8.11
N ALA A 97 13.20 7.80 8.51
CA ALA A 97 14.34 8.71 8.51
C ALA A 97 14.66 9.26 7.09
N CYS A 98 14.17 8.59 6.04
CA CYS A 98 14.22 9.05 4.65
C CYS A 98 12.79 9.26 4.10
N PRO A 99 12.13 10.35 4.45
CA PRO A 99 10.80 10.65 3.94
C PRO A 99 10.87 10.95 2.44
N LEU A 100 9.84 10.53 1.71
CA LEU A 100 9.74 10.81 0.28
C LEU A 100 9.64 12.31 0.05
N THR A 101 10.46 12.82 -0.88
CA THR A 101 10.52 14.23 -1.23
C THR A 101 10.37 14.38 -2.73
N CYS A 102 9.57 15.35 -3.17
CA CYS A 102 9.35 15.55 -4.60
C CYS A 102 10.65 15.82 -5.36
N HIS A 103 10.79 15.23 -6.56
CA HIS A 103 11.94 15.36 -7.47
C HIS A 103 13.29 14.93 -6.87
N ARG A 104 13.31 14.41 -5.64
CA ARG A 104 14.51 13.85 -5.02
C ARG A 104 14.54 12.33 -5.24
N PRO A 105 15.73 11.74 -5.40
CA PRO A 105 15.87 10.30 -5.45
C PRO A 105 15.30 9.62 -4.20
N ILE A 106 14.60 8.50 -4.38
CA ILE A 106 14.20 7.66 -3.24
C ILE A 106 15.43 6.96 -2.69
N ARG A 107 15.77 7.20 -1.43
CA ARG A 107 16.89 6.54 -0.76
C ARG A 107 16.50 5.08 -0.47
N THR A 108 17.30 4.14 -0.96
CA THR A 108 17.11 2.70 -0.73
C THR A 108 17.73 2.24 0.59
N ALA A 109 18.80 2.91 1.05
CA ALA A 109 19.44 2.70 2.32
C ALA A 109 19.05 3.80 3.31
N CYS A 110 18.30 3.41 4.34
CA CYS A 110 17.78 4.29 5.38
C CYS A 110 17.90 3.62 6.73
N SER A 111 18.19 4.42 7.76
CA SER A 111 18.15 3.95 9.14
C SER A 111 16.78 3.35 9.45
N ARG A 112 16.76 2.30 10.27
CA ARG A 112 15.50 1.71 10.80
C ARG A 112 14.85 2.61 11.85
N GLN A 113 15.53 3.68 12.26
CA GLN A 113 14.96 4.71 13.13
C GLN A 113 13.78 5.38 12.43
N CYS A 114 12.73 5.62 13.20
CA CYS A 114 11.61 6.41 12.78
C CYS A 114 11.12 7.30 13.91
N VAL A 115 10.45 8.38 13.53
CA VAL A 115 9.95 9.39 14.47
C VAL A 115 8.44 9.41 14.43
N ALA A 116 7.82 9.40 15.61
CA ALA A 116 6.38 9.59 15.74
C ALA A 116 6.02 11.07 15.60
N GLY A 117 4.97 11.37 14.84
CA GLY A 117 4.49 12.74 14.65
C GLY A 117 3.73 12.93 13.35
N CYS A 118 3.53 14.20 12.97
CA CYS A 118 2.85 14.56 11.73
C CYS A 118 3.74 14.28 10.51
N ALA A 119 3.20 13.52 9.57
CA ALA A 119 3.93 13.02 8.41
C ALA A 119 3.10 13.15 7.14
N CYS A 120 3.77 13.08 5.98
CA CYS A 120 3.07 13.04 4.70
C CYS A 120 2.39 11.67 4.53
N PRO A 121 1.04 11.61 4.44
CA PRO A 121 0.33 10.34 4.33
C PRO A 121 0.57 9.66 2.97
N PRO A 122 0.20 8.37 2.82
CA PRO A 122 0.17 7.67 1.54
C PRO A 122 -0.38 8.53 0.39
N GLY A 123 0.41 8.73 -0.65
CA GLY A 123 0.06 9.54 -1.82
C GLY A 123 0.56 10.99 -1.77
N TYR A 124 1.20 11.39 -0.66
CA TYR A 124 1.83 12.70 -0.48
C TYR A 124 3.33 12.57 -0.24
N VAL A 125 4.07 13.60 -0.63
CA VAL A 125 5.53 13.71 -0.46
C VAL A 125 5.89 15.10 0.06
N ARG A 126 7.07 15.23 0.67
CA ARG A 126 7.56 16.52 1.14
C ARG A 126 7.85 17.46 -0.04
N ASP A 127 7.47 18.72 0.11
CA ASP A 127 7.86 19.79 -0.79
C ASP A 127 9.32 20.19 -0.50
N PRO A 128 10.27 20.02 -1.45
CA PRO A 128 11.67 20.35 -1.23
C PRO A 128 11.93 21.86 -1.02
N ARG A 129 10.97 22.73 -1.37
CA ARG A 129 11.11 24.19 -1.27
C ARG A 129 10.90 24.71 0.15
N ARG A 130 10.22 23.93 1.02
CA ARG A 130 9.93 24.31 2.41
C ARG A 130 10.88 23.56 3.35
N ARG A 131 12.08 24.11 3.53
CA ARG A 131 13.12 23.46 4.36
C ARG A 131 12.87 23.59 5.88
N ARG A 132 12.20 24.67 6.31
CA ARG A 132 11.94 24.96 7.73
C ARG A 132 10.63 24.35 8.24
N THR A 133 9.68 24.10 7.35
CA THR A 133 8.37 23.53 7.70
C THR A 133 8.07 22.38 6.76
N THR A 134 7.67 21.23 7.31
CA THR A 134 7.22 20.13 6.46
C THR A 134 5.90 20.54 5.80
N THR A 135 5.90 20.60 4.46
CA THR A 135 4.70 20.77 3.64
C THR A 135 4.56 19.55 2.74
N CYS A 136 3.36 18.99 2.68
CA CYS A 136 3.09 17.80 1.90
C CYS A 136 2.28 18.15 0.65
N ILE A 137 2.72 17.64 -0.50
CA ILE A 137 2.12 17.82 -1.81
C ILE A 137 1.82 16.46 -2.44
N LEU A 138 0.86 16.43 -3.36
CA LEU A 138 0.45 15.18 -4.03
C LEU A 138 1.60 14.59 -4.84
N ALA A 139 1.96 13.34 -4.54
CA ALA A 139 2.98 12.60 -5.26
C ALA A 139 2.64 12.43 -6.75
N LYS A 140 1.34 12.38 -7.08
CA LYS A 140 0.88 12.33 -8.49
C LYS A 140 1.28 13.57 -9.29
N LYS A 141 1.26 14.76 -8.66
CA LYS A 141 1.66 16.02 -9.30
C LYS A 141 3.17 16.22 -9.28
N CYS A 142 3.82 15.69 -8.25
CA CYS A 142 5.22 15.94 -7.95
C CYS A 142 5.88 14.63 -7.47
N PRO A 143 6.15 13.67 -8.37
CA PRO A 143 6.65 12.37 -7.97
C PRO A 143 8.12 12.45 -7.50
N PRO A 144 8.54 11.60 -6.54
CA PRO A 144 9.95 11.36 -6.29
C PRO A 144 10.66 10.86 -7.56
N ARG A 145 11.96 11.10 -7.64
CA ARG A 145 12.76 10.64 -8.78
C ARG A 145 13.07 9.16 -8.61
N CYS A 146 12.74 8.39 -9.64
CA CYS A 146 13.04 6.96 -9.72
C CYS A 146 14.26 6.68 -10.59
N PRO A 147 14.94 5.53 -10.37
CA PRO A 147 15.99 5.04 -11.28
C PRO A 147 15.49 4.85 -12.72
N THR A 148 16.42 4.73 -13.66
CA THR A 148 16.13 4.42 -15.07
C THR A 148 15.21 3.20 -15.20
N ASP A 149 14.32 3.23 -16.18
CA ASP A 149 13.34 2.18 -16.48
C ASP A 149 12.39 1.82 -15.33
N SER A 150 12.18 2.77 -14.43
CA SER A 150 11.25 2.63 -13.32
C SER A 150 10.43 3.90 -13.12
N ARG A 151 9.28 3.75 -12.46
CA ARG A 151 8.36 4.86 -12.15
C ARG A 151 7.84 4.76 -10.73
N PHE A 152 7.50 5.91 -10.16
CA PHE A 152 6.90 5.95 -8.84
C PHE A 152 5.48 5.37 -8.88
N GLN A 153 5.17 4.48 -7.94
CA GLN A 153 3.82 3.99 -7.72
C GLN A 153 3.49 3.96 -6.24
N LEU A 154 2.30 4.46 -5.91
CA LEU A 154 1.75 4.42 -4.57
C LEU A 154 1.40 2.99 -4.14
N CYS A 155 0.74 2.28 -5.05
CA CYS A 155 0.30 0.90 -4.85
C CYS A 155 1.16 -0.01 -5.70
N PHE A 156 1.68 -1.08 -5.11
CA PHE A 156 2.53 -2.05 -5.81
C PHE A 156 2.16 -3.48 -5.45
N SER A 157 2.36 -4.39 -6.40
CA SER A 157 2.04 -5.81 -6.25
C SER A 157 3.30 -6.63 -5.98
N ASN A 158 3.20 -7.63 -5.09
CA ASN A 158 4.28 -8.61 -4.88
C ASN A 158 4.52 -9.52 -6.11
N CYS A 159 3.64 -9.49 -7.11
CA CYS A 159 3.80 -10.21 -8.39
C CYS A 159 4.58 -9.43 -9.45
N ALA A 160 5.14 -8.26 -9.11
CA ALA A 160 6.04 -7.54 -10.00
C ALA A 160 7.14 -8.49 -10.52
N PRO A 161 7.50 -8.45 -11.82
CA PRO A 161 8.53 -9.33 -12.37
C PRO A 161 9.88 -9.13 -11.70
N LYS A 162 10.54 -10.22 -11.34
CA LYS A 162 11.87 -10.24 -10.72
C LYS A 162 12.71 -11.30 -11.42
N CYS A 163 13.94 -10.99 -11.82
CA CYS A 163 14.84 -11.99 -12.39
C CYS A 163 15.24 -13.01 -11.30
N GLY A 164 15.37 -14.29 -11.67
CA GLY A 164 15.77 -15.36 -10.76
C GLY A 164 14.76 -15.72 -9.66
N VAL A 165 13.62 -15.04 -9.58
CA VAL A 165 12.60 -15.29 -8.55
C VAL A 165 11.30 -15.74 -9.21
N ARG A 166 10.80 -16.90 -8.79
CA ARG A 166 9.51 -17.42 -9.26
C ARG A 166 8.38 -16.50 -8.83
N ARG A 167 7.50 -16.15 -9.78
CA ARG A 167 6.32 -15.32 -9.49
C ARG A 167 5.43 -16.02 -8.46
N PRO A 168 5.00 -15.33 -7.38
CA PRO A 168 4.04 -15.88 -6.43
C PRO A 168 2.74 -16.31 -7.11
N LYS A 169 2.14 -17.41 -6.66
CA LYS A 169 0.81 -17.85 -7.14
C LYS A 169 -0.29 -16.86 -6.78
N ARG A 170 -0.15 -16.18 -5.63
CA ARG A 170 -1.13 -15.19 -5.13
C ARG A 170 -0.52 -13.79 -5.15
N CYS A 171 -1.18 -12.89 -5.86
CA CYS A 171 -0.78 -11.49 -5.96
C CYS A 171 -1.51 -10.66 -4.90
N VAL A 172 -0.75 -9.83 -4.19
CA VAL A 172 -1.26 -8.89 -3.20
C VAL A 172 -0.75 -7.52 -3.57
N THR A 173 -1.69 -6.60 -3.83
CA THR A 173 -1.40 -5.19 -4.02
C THR A 173 -1.44 -4.48 -2.68
N ARG A 174 -0.41 -3.70 -2.37
CA ARG A 174 -0.34 -2.90 -1.15
C ARG A 174 -0.16 -1.44 -1.53
N CYS A 175 -0.97 -0.57 -0.94
CA CYS A 175 -0.83 0.89 -1.03
C CYS A 175 -0.28 1.36 0.31
N THR A 176 0.94 1.88 0.31
CA THR A 176 1.60 2.39 1.53
C THR A 176 2.14 3.79 1.21
N THR A 177 3.34 4.17 1.64
CA THR A 177 3.98 5.42 1.21
C THR A 177 4.38 5.44 -0.28
N GLY A 178 4.43 4.28 -0.93
CA GLY A 178 4.80 4.12 -2.33
C GLY A 178 6.29 3.86 -2.54
N ARG A 179 6.65 3.42 -3.75
CA ARG A 179 8.04 3.09 -4.13
C ARG A 179 8.25 3.20 -5.64
N CYS A 180 9.50 3.13 -6.09
CA CYS A 180 9.81 2.92 -7.50
C CYS A 180 9.53 1.46 -7.88
N VAL A 181 8.89 1.26 -9.03
CA VAL A 181 8.64 -0.06 -9.62
C VAL A 181 9.05 -0.06 -11.09
N CYS A 182 9.52 -1.19 -11.59
CA CYS A 182 9.98 -1.30 -12.96
C CYS A 182 8.89 -1.02 -14.00
N ASN A 183 9.32 -0.52 -15.15
CA ASN A 183 8.46 -0.27 -16.29
C ASN A 183 7.90 -1.56 -16.89
N ARG A 184 6.78 -1.44 -17.63
CA ARG A 184 6.23 -2.60 -18.35
C ARG A 184 7.33 -3.13 -19.28
N GLY A 185 7.51 -4.46 -19.31
CA GLY A 185 8.60 -5.10 -20.06
C GLY A 185 9.91 -5.24 -19.29
N PHE A 186 10.05 -4.65 -18.10
CA PHE A 186 11.22 -4.76 -17.24
C PHE A 186 10.96 -5.66 -16.02
N ALA A 187 12.04 -6.17 -15.44
CA ALA A 187 12.05 -6.97 -14.23
C ALA A 187 13.08 -6.43 -13.24
N GLU A 188 12.79 -6.54 -11.95
CA GLU A 188 13.73 -6.19 -10.88
C GLU A 188 14.88 -7.20 -10.85
N LEU A 189 16.11 -6.70 -10.86
CA LEU A 189 17.33 -7.46 -10.61
C LEU A 189 18.03 -6.85 -9.39
N TYR A 190 18.42 -7.71 -8.45
CA TYR A 190 19.21 -7.30 -7.30
C TYR A 190 20.69 -7.42 -7.65
N ASN A 191 21.42 -6.31 -7.58
CA ASN A 191 22.85 -6.21 -7.85
C ASN A 191 23.52 -5.40 -6.74
N GLU A 192 24.53 -5.98 -6.07
CA GLU A 192 25.39 -5.27 -5.10
C GLU A 192 24.63 -4.36 -4.12
N GLY A 193 23.58 -4.87 -3.48
CA GLY A 193 22.81 -4.09 -2.51
C GLY A 193 21.76 -3.14 -3.11
N ARG A 194 21.63 -3.06 -4.43
CA ARG A 194 20.71 -2.18 -5.14
C ARG A 194 19.75 -2.97 -6.03
N THR A 195 18.54 -2.45 -6.20
CA THR A 195 17.59 -2.99 -7.19
C THR A 195 17.63 -2.13 -8.44
N ILE A 196 17.90 -2.75 -9.58
CA ILE A 196 17.82 -2.14 -10.91
C ILE A 196 16.71 -2.78 -11.74
N CYS A 197 16.27 -2.08 -12.77
CA CYS A 197 15.29 -2.60 -13.72
C CYS A 197 16.03 -3.00 -15.00
N VAL A 198 15.88 -4.26 -15.41
CA VAL A 198 16.45 -4.78 -16.66
C VAL A 198 15.33 -5.30 -17.56
N PRO A 199 15.49 -5.28 -18.89
CA PRO A 199 14.49 -5.86 -19.78
C PRO A 199 14.21 -7.32 -19.40
N ARG A 200 12.95 -7.71 -19.26
CA ARG A 200 12.60 -9.06 -18.78
C ARG A 200 13.21 -10.16 -19.64
N LYS A 201 13.38 -9.90 -20.95
CA LYS A 201 14.03 -10.81 -21.89
C LYS A 201 15.48 -11.11 -21.52
N THR A 202 16.20 -10.21 -20.85
CA THR A 202 17.62 -10.39 -20.48
C THR A 202 17.81 -11.08 -19.14
N CYS A 203 16.74 -11.48 -18.44
CA CYS A 203 16.87 -12.17 -17.14
C CYS A 203 17.66 -13.50 -17.23
N HIS A 204 17.70 -14.16 -18.39
CA HIS A 204 18.52 -15.38 -18.58
C HIS A 204 20.03 -15.09 -18.53
N ARG A 205 20.44 -13.86 -18.85
CA ARG A 205 21.82 -13.34 -18.74
C ARG A 205 22.03 -12.49 -17.49
N ALA A 206 21.13 -12.58 -16.51
CA ALA A 206 21.21 -11.78 -15.31
C ALA A 206 22.56 -11.96 -14.58
N ARG A 207 23.17 -13.15 -14.61
CA ARG A 207 24.50 -13.41 -14.05
C ARG A 207 25.62 -12.63 -14.76
N GLU A 208 25.55 -12.50 -16.08
CA GLU A 208 26.54 -11.76 -16.89
C GLU A 208 26.37 -10.23 -16.75
N LEU A 209 25.12 -9.76 -16.59
CA LEU A 209 24.79 -8.35 -16.36
C LEU A 209 25.26 -7.83 -14.99
N LEU A 210 25.48 -8.73 -14.02
CA LEU A 210 26.03 -8.40 -12.71
C LEU A 210 27.56 -8.20 -12.76
N SER A 211 28.23 -8.71 -13.79
CA SER A 211 29.70 -8.68 -13.95
C SER A 211 30.23 -7.63 -14.97
N LEU A 212 29.36 -6.86 -15.62
CA LEU A 212 29.74 -5.87 -16.65
C LEU A 212 29.77 -4.42 -16.16
N ARG A 213 30.14 -4.20 -14.90
CA ARG A 213 30.53 -2.87 -14.39
C ARG A 213 31.76 -2.98 -13.50
N LEU A 214 32.88 -3.31 -14.12
CA LEU A 214 34.20 -2.80 -13.75
C LEU A 214 34.48 -1.59 -14.63
#